data_AF-A0A1F5PXT9-F1
#
_entry.id   AF-A0A1F5PXT9-F1
#
_cell.length_a   1.000
_cell.length_b   1.000
_cell.length_c   1.000
_cell.angle_alpha   90.00
_cell.angle_beta   90.00
_cell.angle_gamma   90.00
#
_symmetry.space_group_name_H-M   'P 1'
#
loop_
_entity.id
_entity.type
_entity.pdbx_description
1 polymer ?
#
loop_
_entity_poly.entity_id
_entity_poly.type
_entity_poly.pdbx_seq_one_letter_code
_entity_poly.pdbx_strand_id
1 'polypeptide(L)'
;MLSNLTATFNQFWRYAIIGLINTAIDFLVLNLLSYITGIYEGNGLIPLNVISFTVAVTNSYFMNKKWAFKDAAFGDAGKKFSLFLLVSIIGAILNTTVVRFVSTNIDPMFGLSQELWLNVAKILATGLSLVWNFTGYKLIVFKK
;
A
#
# COMPACT_ATOMS: atom_id res chain seq x y z
N MET A 1 -12.79 -0.59 -26.97
CA MET A 1 -11.51 -1.07 -26.39
C MET A 1 -10.70 0.05 -25.75
N LEU A 2 -10.44 1.16 -26.46
CA LEU A 2 -9.66 2.31 -25.95
C LEU A 2 -10.28 3.01 -24.72
N SER A 3 -11.61 3.13 -24.64
CA SER A 3 -12.32 3.75 -23.51
C SER A 3 -12.14 3.00 -22.17
N ASN A 4 -11.94 1.69 -22.20
CA ASN A 4 -11.71 0.88 -21.00
C ASN A 4 -10.27 1.00 -20.49
N LEU A 5 -9.32 1.23 -21.41
CA LEU A 5 -7.91 1.42 -21.07
C LEU A 5 -7.69 2.78 -20.40
N THR A 6 -8.27 3.85 -20.96
CA THR A 6 -8.19 5.21 -20.38
C THR A 6 -8.84 5.27 -19.00
N ALA A 7 -9.98 4.61 -18.79
CA ALA A 7 -10.61 4.50 -17.48
C ALA A 7 -9.71 3.78 -16.47
N THR A 8 -9.08 2.68 -16.87
CA THR A 8 -8.18 1.90 -16.00
C THR A 8 -6.93 2.70 -15.62
N PHE A 9 -6.34 3.41 -16.59
CA PHE A 9 -5.20 4.27 -16.36
C PHE A 9 -5.53 5.41 -15.37
N ASN A 10 -6.70 6.04 -15.52
CA ASN A 10 -7.17 7.06 -14.58
C ASN A 10 -7.41 6.50 -13.17
N GLN A 11 -7.93 5.28 -13.05
CA GLN A 11 -8.06 4.60 -11.76
C GLN A 11 -6.69 4.36 -11.12
N PHE A 12 -5.72 3.92 -11.91
CA PHE A 12 -4.35 3.65 -11.44
C PHE A 12 -3.67 4.92 -10.92
N TRP A 13 -3.77 6.05 -11.64
CA TRP A 13 -3.19 7.31 -11.17
C TRP A 13 -3.82 7.81 -9.87
N ARG A 14 -5.15 7.73 -9.75
CA ARG A 14 -5.81 8.06 -8.48
C ARG A 14 -5.35 7.14 -7.36
N TYR A 15 -5.24 5.85 -7.63
CA TYR A 15 -4.72 4.88 -6.67
C TYR A 15 -3.28 5.22 -6.23
N ALA A 16 -2.40 5.58 -7.15
CA ALA A 16 -1.03 5.99 -6.84
C ALA A 16 -0.99 7.26 -5.98
N ILE A 17 -1.80 8.28 -6.32
CA ILE A 17 -1.91 9.52 -5.53
C ILE A 17 -2.45 9.22 -4.12
N ILE A 18 -3.47 8.35 -4.01
CA ILE A 18 -3.98 7.91 -2.71
C ILE A 18 -2.87 7.24 -1.91
N GLY A 19 -2.02 6.42 -2.54
CA GLY A 19 -0.85 5.83 -1.89
C GLY A 19 0.08 6.87 -1.27
N LEU A 20 0.43 7.92 -2.02
CA LEU A 20 1.27 9.02 -1.51
C LEU A 20 0.61 9.78 -0.36
N ILE A 21 -0.68 10.11 -0.49
CA ILE A 21 -1.46 10.74 0.59
C ILE A 21 -1.48 9.85 1.82
N ASN A 22 -1.64 8.54 1.63
CA ASN A 22 -1.67 7.57 2.71
C ASN A 22 -0.35 7.50 3.47
N THR A 23 0.77 7.48 2.75
CA THR A 23 2.10 7.57 3.35
C THR A 23 2.27 8.87 4.12
N ALA A 24 1.82 10.02 3.58
CA ALA A 24 1.89 11.28 4.30
C ALA A 24 1.06 11.26 5.60
N ILE A 25 -0.16 10.72 5.56
CA ILE A 25 -1.02 10.58 6.75
C ILE A 25 -0.36 9.70 7.81
N ASP A 26 0.21 8.56 7.40
CA ASP A 26 0.88 7.64 8.32
C ASP A 26 2.09 8.34 8.98
N PHE A 27 2.93 9.01 8.22
CA PHE A 27 4.06 9.75 8.79
C PHE A 27 3.58 10.85 9.75
N LEU A 28 2.55 11.62 9.40
CA LEU A 28 2.02 12.69 10.23
C LEU A 28 1.44 12.17 11.55
N VAL A 29 0.63 11.10 11.50
CA VAL A 29 -0.02 10.55 12.70
C VAL A 29 1.03 9.93 13.62
N LEU A 30 1.97 9.13 13.10
CA LEU A 30 3.04 8.56 13.90
C LEU A 30 3.88 9.64 14.60
N ASN A 31 4.30 10.68 13.87
CA ASN A 31 5.11 11.76 14.45
C ASN A 31 4.32 12.57 15.49
N LEU A 32 3.03 12.84 15.25
CA LEU A 32 2.18 13.53 16.22
C LEU A 32 2.01 12.72 17.51
N LEU A 33 1.74 11.41 17.40
CA LEU A 33 1.61 10.54 18.56
C LEU A 33 2.94 10.40 19.33
N SER A 34 4.05 10.28 18.61
CA SER A 34 5.40 10.23 19.20
C SER A 34 5.72 11.53 19.95
N TYR A 35 5.38 12.68 19.36
CA TYR A 35 5.55 13.99 20.00
C TYR A 35 4.72 14.13 21.28
N ILE A 36 3.45 13.72 21.26
CA ILE A 36 2.55 13.83 22.42
C ILE A 36 2.97 12.88 23.55
N THR A 37 3.46 11.69 23.23
CA THR A 37 3.79 10.64 24.22
C THR A 37 5.24 10.67 24.68
N GLY A 38 6.14 11.33 23.95
CA GLY A 38 7.58 11.30 24.18
C GLY A 38 8.26 9.99 23.78
N ILE A 39 7.57 9.09 23.08
CA ILE A 39 8.10 7.78 22.66
C ILE A 39 8.64 7.88 21.23
N TYR A 40 9.94 7.65 21.07
CA TYR A 40 10.63 7.70 19.76
C TYR A 40 11.39 6.42 19.42
N GLU A 41 11.47 5.46 20.34
CA GLU A 41 12.18 4.20 20.16
C GLU A 41 11.64 3.08 21.06
N GLY A 42 12.13 1.87 20.84
CA GLY A 42 11.76 0.69 21.62
C GLY A 42 10.33 0.18 21.38
N ASN A 43 9.89 -0.74 22.24
CA ASN A 43 8.60 -1.43 22.08
C ASN A 43 7.39 -0.50 22.19
N GLY A 44 7.54 0.67 22.81
CA GLY A 44 6.49 1.69 22.90
C GLY A 44 6.06 2.24 21.54
N LEU A 45 6.93 2.20 20.51
CA LEU A 45 6.58 2.65 19.16
C LEU A 45 5.56 1.73 18.46
N ILE A 46 5.51 0.45 18.83
CA ILE A 46 4.65 -0.54 18.17
C ILE A 46 3.18 -0.09 18.19
N PRO A 47 2.55 0.21 19.35
CA PRO A 47 1.16 0.66 19.37
C PRO A 47 0.95 1.99 18.62
N LEU A 48 1.90 2.93 18.67
CA LEU A 48 1.83 4.21 17.97
C LEU A 48 1.79 4.00 16.46
N ASN A 49 2.68 3.14 15.95
CA ASN A 49 2.75 2.78 14.54
C ASN A 49 1.51 1.99 14.08
N VAL A 50 0.98 1.09 14.91
CA VAL A 50 -0.27 0.38 14.59
C VAL A 50 -1.46 1.34 14.48
N ILE A 51 -1.59 2.32 15.39
CA ILE A 51 -2.65 3.33 15.32
C ILE A 51 -2.50 4.16 14.06
N SER A 52 -1.29 4.65 13.79
CA SER A 52 -0.96 5.43 12.60
C SER A 52 -1.33 4.70 11.31
N PHE A 53 -0.85 3.45 11.19
CA PHE A 53 -1.15 2.60 10.05
C PHE A 53 -2.65 2.35 9.90
N THR A 54 -3.37 2.15 10.99
CA THR A 54 -4.82 1.93 11.00
C THR A 54 -5.59 3.15 10.48
N VAL A 55 -5.20 4.35 10.90
CA VAL A 55 -5.77 5.62 10.42
C VAL A 55 -5.53 5.76 8.92
N ALA A 56 -4.29 5.54 8.49
CA ALA A 56 -3.91 5.60 7.09
C ALA A 56 -4.72 4.59 6.25
N VAL A 57 -4.63 3.29 6.54
CA VAL A 57 -5.30 2.24 5.74
C VAL A 57 -6.82 2.44 5.65
N THR A 58 -7.44 2.94 6.73
CA THR A 58 -8.87 3.29 6.74
C THR A 58 -9.16 4.44 5.77
N ASN A 59 -8.37 5.52 5.81
CA ASN A 59 -8.48 6.61 4.84
C ASN A 59 -8.27 6.12 3.40
N SER A 60 -7.25 5.28 3.18
CA SER A 60 -6.96 4.68 1.87
C SER A 60 -8.17 3.92 1.31
N TYR A 61 -8.85 3.11 2.13
CA TYR A 61 -10.05 2.40 1.70
C TYR A 61 -11.15 3.35 1.22
N PHE A 62 -11.47 4.39 2.01
CA PHE A 62 -12.53 5.32 1.65
C PHE A 62 -12.19 6.16 0.42
N MET A 63 -10.94 6.61 0.27
CA MET A 63 -10.51 7.31 -0.94
C MET A 63 -10.55 6.41 -2.17
N ASN A 64 -10.11 5.15 -2.03
CA ASN A 64 -10.18 4.19 -3.13
C ASN A 64 -11.63 3.93 -3.54
N LYS A 65 -12.51 3.66 -2.57
CA LYS A 65 -13.93 3.43 -2.81
C LYS A 65 -14.58 4.63 -3.52
N LYS A 66 -14.43 5.83 -2.96
CA LYS A 66 -15.15 7.04 -3.43
C LYS A 66 -14.53 7.68 -4.67
N TRP A 67 -13.20 7.70 -4.79
CA TRP A 67 -12.51 8.50 -5.81
C TRP A 67 -11.85 7.67 -6.92
N ALA A 68 -11.05 6.66 -6.56
CA ALA A 68 -10.38 5.82 -7.54
C ALA A 68 -11.40 4.97 -8.30
N PHE A 69 -12.18 4.16 -7.58
CA PHE A 69 -13.08 3.17 -8.17
C PHE A 69 -14.53 3.65 -8.31
N LYS A 70 -14.91 4.72 -7.60
CA LYS A 70 -16.27 5.32 -7.61
C LYS A 70 -17.36 4.26 -7.39
N ASP A 71 -17.15 3.40 -6.39
CA ASP A 71 -18.07 2.33 -6.03
C ASP A 71 -19.21 2.87 -5.14
N ALA A 72 -20.42 2.88 -5.73
CA ALA A 72 -21.63 3.42 -5.12
C ALA A 72 -22.45 2.38 -4.33
N ALA A 73 -22.02 1.11 -4.28
CA ALA A 73 -22.79 0.09 -3.57
C ALA A 73 -22.74 0.30 -2.04
N PHE A 74 -23.94 0.36 -1.44
CA PHE A 74 -24.16 0.59 -0.02
C PHE A 74 -24.20 -0.70 0.81
N GLY A 75 -24.63 -1.84 0.24
CA GLY A 75 -24.51 -3.15 0.86
C GLY A 75 -23.05 -3.63 0.83
N ASP A 76 -22.60 -4.29 1.90
CA ASP A 76 -21.27 -4.94 2.01
C ASP A 76 -20.07 -4.04 2.38
N ALA A 77 -20.26 -2.89 3.03
CA ALA A 77 -19.13 -2.02 3.43
C ALA A 77 -18.06 -2.74 4.28
N GLY A 78 -18.48 -3.57 5.24
CA GLY A 78 -17.57 -4.37 6.08
C GLY A 78 -16.83 -5.44 5.27
N LYS A 79 -17.55 -6.23 4.47
CA LYS A 79 -16.96 -7.26 3.59
C LYS A 79 -15.95 -6.66 2.61
N LYS A 80 -16.27 -5.52 1.99
CA LYS A 80 -15.35 -4.82 1.07
C LYS A 80 -14.11 -4.30 1.79
N PHE A 81 -14.26 -3.78 3.01
CA PHE A 81 -13.10 -3.40 3.81
C PHE A 81 -12.24 -4.61 4.18
N SER A 82 -12.84 -5.72 4.59
CA SER A 82 -12.11 -6.97 4.88
C SER A 82 -11.38 -7.51 3.64
N LEU A 83 -12.02 -7.50 2.46
CA LEU A 83 -11.38 -7.90 1.21
C LEU A 83 -10.25 -6.93 0.81
N PHE A 84 -10.44 -5.62 1.01
CA PHE A 84 -9.40 -4.63 0.80
C PHE A 84 -8.17 -4.90 1.67
N LEU A 85 -8.38 -5.16 2.97
CA LEU A 85 -7.30 -5.52 3.90
C LEU A 85 -6.63 -6.84 3.51
N LEU A 86 -7.41 -7.87 3.14
CA LEU A 86 -6.86 -9.15 2.71
C LEU A 86 -5.96 -9.00 1.48
N VAL A 87 -6.43 -8.27 0.45
CA VAL A 87 -5.63 -7.98 -0.75
C VAL A 87 -4.36 -7.20 -0.38
N SER A 88 -4.48 -6.18 0.50
CA SER A 88 -3.34 -5.39 1.00
C SER A 88 -2.29 -6.25 1.70
N ILE A 89 -2.73 -7.15 2.58
CA ILE A 89 -1.87 -8.04 3.36
C ILE A 89 -1.14 -9.01 2.43
N ILE A 90 -1.84 -9.62 1.47
CA ILE A 90 -1.19 -10.47 0.46
C ILE A 90 -0.18 -9.67 -0.34
N GLY A 91 -0.52 -8.44 -0.73
CA GLY A 91 0.41 -7.54 -1.42
C GLY A 91 1.65 -7.23 -0.58
N ALA A 92 1.51 -7.03 0.74
CA ALA A 92 2.63 -6.79 1.64
C ALA A 92 3.51 -8.04 1.82
N ILE A 93 2.91 -9.23 1.91
CA ILE A 93 3.63 -10.51 1.93
C ILE A 93 4.40 -10.70 0.62
N LEU A 94 3.74 -10.49 -0.53
CA LEU A 94 4.37 -10.55 -1.85
C LEU A 94 5.57 -9.59 -1.93
N ASN A 95 5.39 -8.35 -1.49
CA ASN A 95 6.47 -7.36 -1.45
C ASN A 95 7.65 -7.88 -0.63
N THR A 96 7.39 -8.30 0.62
CA THR A 96 8.42 -8.74 1.56
C THR A 96 9.18 -9.94 1.03
N THR A 97 8.48 -10.92 0.45
CA THR A 97 9.07 -12.11 -0.15
C THR A 97 9.97 -11.75 -1.34
N VAL A 98 9.52 -10.87 -2.25
CA VAL A 98 10.33 -10.46 -3.40
C VAL A 98 11.55 -9.66 -2.95
N VAL A 99 11.41 -8.74 -1.98
CA VAL A 99 12.55 -7.99 -1.43
C VAL A 99 13.61 -8.96 -0.93
N ARG A 100 13.21 -9.87 -0.02
CA ARG A 100 14.12 -10.86 0.57
C ARG A 100 14.78 -11.73 -0.50
N PHE A 101 13.98 -12.25 -1.44
CA PHE A 101 14.48 -13.14 -2.48
C PHE A 101 15.52 -12.42 -3.37
N VAL A 102 15.21 -11.23 -3.86
CA VAL A 102 16.14 -10.48 -4.73
C VAL A 102 17.37 -10.02 -3.95
N SER A 103 17.23 -9.52 -2.72
CA SER A 103 18.36 -9.00 -1.95
C SER A 103 19.30 -10.09 -1.41
N THR A 104 18.83 -11.34 -1.28
CA THR A 104 19.58 -12.41 -0.61
C THR A 104 19.94 -13.56 -1.54
N ASN A 105 19.11 -13.87 -2.53
CA ASN A 105 19.32 -15.01 -3.43
C ASN A 105 19.82 -14.61 -4.82
N ILE A 106 19.91 -13.31 -5.11
CA ILE A 106 20.44 -12.80 -6.37
C ILE A 106 21.59 -11.85 -6.03
N ASP A 107 22.78 -12.14 -6.56
CA ASP A 107 23.95 -11.31 -6.33
C ASP A 107 23.77 -9.90 -6.95
N PRO A 108 24.33 -8.85 -6.32
CA PRO A 108 24.28 -7.50 -6.87
C PRO A 108 24.81 -7.45 -8.31
N MET A 109 23.98 -6.93 -9.21
CA MET A 109 24.34 -6.74 -10.62
C MET A 109 24.87 -5.33 -10.87
N PHE A 110 25.54 -5.13 -12.00
CA PHE A 110 26.01 -3.82 -12.48
C PHE A 110 27.00 -3.10 -11.55
N GLY A 111 27.72 -3.85 -10.71
CA GLY A 111 28.69 -3.28 -9.75
C GLY A 111 28.04 -2.51 -8.60
N LEU A 112 26.74 -2.73 -8.35
CA LEU A 112 26.03 -2.09 -7.24
C LEU A 112 26.51 -2.64 -5.89
N SER A 113 26.55 -1.75 -4.88
CA SER A 113 26.74 -2.18 -3.49
C SER A 113 25.50 -2.91 -2.96
N GLN A 114 25.65 -3.62 -1.84
CA GLN A 114 24.55 -4.37 -1.22
C GLN A 114 23.38 -3.45 -0.82
N GLU A 115 23.68 -2.22 -0.35
CA GLU A 115 22.69 -1.23 0.03
C GLU A 115 21.89 -0.72 -1.18
N LEU A 116 22.58 -0.45 -2.29
CA LEU A 116 21.90 -0.06 -3.54
C LEU A 116 21.09 -1.22 -4.12
N TRP A 117 21.60 -2.45 -4.03
CA TRP A 117 20.89 -3.64 -4.48
C TRP A 117 19.61 -3.90 -3.69
N LEU A 118 19.63 -3.69 -2.37
CA LEU A 118 18.43 -3.76 -1.54
C LEU A 118 17.36 -2.76 -1.99
N ASN A 119 17.76 -1.55 -2.38
CA ASN A 119 16.82 -0.55 -2.90
C ASN A 119 16.24 -0.96 -4.26
N VAL A 120 17.04 -1.55 -5.16
CA VAL A 120 16.55 -2.12 -6.42
C VAL A 120 15.52 -3.22 -6.15
N ALA A 121 15.84 -4.16 -5.25
CA ALA A 121 14.92 -5.21 -4.80
C ALA A 121 13.61 -4.60 -4.27
N LYS A 122 13.70 -3.55 -3.45
CA LYS A 122 12.54 -2.84 -2.89
C LYS A 122 11.68 -2.17 -3.94
N ILE A 123 12.28 -1.50 -4.93
CA ILE A 123 11.55 -0.85 -6.02
C ILE A 123 10.79 -1.91 -6.85
N LEU A 124 11.45 -2.98 -7.25
CA LEU A 124 10.84 -4.08 -8.02
C LEU A 124 9.68 -4.72 -7.24
N ALA A 125 9.91 -5.09 -5.99
CA ALA A 125 8.88 -5.68 -5.13
C ALA A 125 7.69 -4.74 -4.92
N THR A 126 7.94 -3.44 -4.81
CA THR A 126 6.89 -2.42 -4.64
C THR A 126 6.08 -2.26 -5.90
N GLY A 127 6.71 -2.25 -7.08
CA GLY A 127 6.00 -2.25 -8.36
C GLY A 127 5.09 -3.47 -8.52
N LEU A 128 5.58 -4.67 -8.22
CA LEU A 128 4.78 -5.91 -8.31
C LEU A 128 3.60 -5.91 -7.32
N SER A 129 3.85 -5.53 -6.07
CA SER A 129 2.81 -5.42 -5.03
C SER A 129 1.76 -4.37 -5.38
N LEU A 130 2.17 -3.25 -5.96
CA LEU A 130 1.27 -2.18 -6.41
C LEU A 130 0.35 -2.68 -7.53
N VAL A 131 0.90 -3.39 -8.52
CA VAL A 131 0.10 -4.01 -9.58
C VAL A 131 -0.91 -4.99 -8.98
N TRP A 132 -0.47 -5.90 -8.10
CA TRP A 132 -1.33 -6.86 -7.40
C TRP A 132 -2.48 -6.18 -6.65
N ASN A 133 -2.16 -5.18 -5.83
CA ASN A 133 -3.15 -4.45 -5.03
C ASN A 133 -4.16 -3.76 -5.94
N PHE A 134 -3.69 -3.06 -6.98
CA PHE A 134 -4.56 -2.37 -7.91
C PHE A 134 -5.53 -3.33 -8.63
N THR A 135 -5.05 -4.45 -9.17
CA THR A 135 -5.91 -5.44 -9.83
C THR A 135 -6.85 -6.11 -8.83
N GLY A 136 -6.37 -6.47 -7.64
CA GLY A 136 -7.21 -7.04 -6.58
C GLY A 136 -8.35 -6.10 -6.17
N TYR A 137 -8.04 -4.82 -5.96
CA TYR A 137 -9.06 -3.82 -5.63
C TYR A 137 -10.07 -3.65 -6.76
N LYS A 138 -9.60 -3.58 -8.01
CA LYS A 138 -10.47 -3.40 -9.17
C LYS A 138 -11.39 -4.60 -9.44
N LEU A 139 -10.84 -5.80 -9.39
CA LEU A 139 -11.50 -7.02 -9.87
C LEU A 139 -12.24 -7.78 -8.76
N ILE A 140 -11.83 -7.62 -7.51
CA ILE A 140 -12.36 -8.38 -6.36
C ILE A 140 -13.13 -7.46 -5.41
N VAL A 141 -12.52 -6.35 -4.98
CA VAL A 141 -13.07 -5.52 -3.90
C VAL A 141 -14.17 -4.58 -4.40
N PHE A 142 -13.86 -3.79 -5.43
CA PHE A 142 -14.73 -2.76 -6.00
C PHE A 142 -15.27 -3.18 -7.36
N LYS A 143 -15.49 -4.49 -7.53
CA LYS A 143 -16.14 -5.03 -8.72
C LYS A 143 -17.53 -4.40 -8.84
N LYS A 144 -17.82 -3.85 -10.02
CA LYS A 144 -19.17 -3.41 -10.38
C LYS A 144 -20.07 -4.60 -10.65
#